data_AF-A0A8K0RPY4-F1
#
_entry.id   AF-A0A8K0RPY4-F1
#
_cell.length_a   1.000
_cell.length_b   1.000
_cell.length_c   1.000
_cell.angle_alpha   90.00
_cell.angle_beta   90.00
_cell.angle_gamma   90.00
#
_symmetry.space_group_name_H-M   'P 1'
#
loop_
_entity.id
_entity.type
_entity.pdbx_description
1 polymer ?
#
loop_
_entity_poly.entity_id
_entity_poly.type
_entity_poly.pdbx_seq_one_letter_code
_entity_poly.pdbx_strand_id
1 'polypeptide(L)'
;MRHLPYFNNKSTAQIHYRSKLLDLTVWTPINFKKHSETHEAMEFWSSEDEQDPSDVICFAEGYGSYGRGLWLLVKDCEIIEELSEVDVLSAVPVEEFFANLKGQYETLKLIPGERRITIEAENVPERKEGITEDEVNSQTQEWGTDLDIQYVRQIYRDHGWPHSFNLETASRAIDNWLEPSGAAVGGGPRGYSWPRSPDDWVGML
;
A
#
# COMPACT_ATOMS: atom_id res chain seq x y z
N MET A 1 -5.99 2.36 14.59
CA MET A 1 -6.05 1.62 13.30
C MET A 1 -7.49 1.29 12.86
N ARG A 2 -8.33 0.63 13.69
CA ARG A 2 -9.75 0.31 13.37
C ARG A 2 -10.70 1.49 13.07
N HIS A 3 -10.26 2.73 13.28
CA HIS A 3 -11.07 3.94 13.06
C HIS A 3 -10.71 4.69 11.78
N LEU A 4 -9.78 4.19 10.97
CA LEU A 4 -9.55 4.70 9.62
C LEU A 4 -10.45 3.89 8.66
N PRO A 5 -11.26 4.55 7.81
CA PRO A 5 -12.34 3.92 7.04
C PRO A 5 -11.87 2.87 6.02
N TYR A 6 -10.56 2.68 5.84
CA TYR A 6 -9.95 1.77 4.88
C TYR A 6 -9.52 0.42 5.50
N PHE A 7 -9.51 0.27 6.82
CA PHE A 7 -9.02 -0.92 7.51
C PHE A 7 -10.15 -1.73 8.13
N ASN A 8 -10.73 -2.65 7.37
CA ASN A 8 -11.70 -3.63 7.89
C ASN A 8 -10.99 -4.94 8.31
N ASN A 9 -11.58 -5.72 9.21
CA ASN A 9 -11.01 -7.00 9.68
C ASN A 9 -11.13 -8.15 8.64
N LYS A 10 -11.33 -7.83 7.36
CA LYS A 10 -11.32 -8.79 6.24
C LYS A 10 -10.16 -8.50 5.29
N SER A 11 -9.28 -7.54 5.62
CA SER A 11 -8.76 -6.65 4.60
C SER A 11 -7.56 -7.17 3.80
N THR A 12 -7.74 -7.17 2.49
CA THR A 12 -6.73 -6.90 1.46
C THR A 12 -6.18 -5.45 1.51
N ALA A 13 -6.43 -4.72 2.60
CA ALA A 13 -6.01 -3.33 2.74
C ALA A 13 -4.50 -3.29 2.99
N GLN A 14 -3.87 -2.42 2.21
CA GLN A 14 -2.45 -2.18 2.26
C GLN A 14 -2.19 -0.79 2.81
N ILE A 15 -1.26 -0.66 3.76
CA ILE A 15 -0.86 0.62 4.34
C ILE A 15 0.20 1.33 3.48
N HIS A 16 0.88 0.58 2.62
CA HIS A 16 1.88 1.06 1.67
C HIS A 16 1.97 0.09 0.48
N TYR A 17 2.87 0.34 -0.47
CA TYR A 17 3.20 -0.60 -1.55
C TYR A 17 3.49 -2.00 -1.02
N ARG A 18 2.66 -2.97 -1.43
CA ARG A 18 2.76 -4.38 -1.04
C ARG A 18 3.03 -4.56 0.46
N SER A 19 2.32 -3.77 1.27
CA SER A 19 2.50 -3.72 2.72
C SER A 19 1.18 -4.00 3.39
N LYS A 20 1.06 -5.22 3.92
CA LYS A 20 -0.18 -5.72 4.49
C LYS A 20 -0.20 -5.48 5.98
N LEU A 21 -1.27 -4.86 6.48
CA LEU A 21 -1.43 -4.69 7.92
C LEU A 21 -1.73 -6.00 8.63
N LEU A 22 -1.10 -6.17 9.79
CA LEU A 22 -1.29 -7.31 10.67
C LEU A 22 -2.38 -6.97 11.70
N ASP A 23 -3.44 -7.79 11.78
CA ASP A 23 -4.36 -7.73 12.93
C ASP A 23 -3.75 -8.49 14.11
N LEU A 24 -2.90 -7.81 14.87
CA LEU A 24 -2.25 -8.37 16.05
C LEU A 24 -3.25 -8.75 17.16
N THR A 25 -4.51 -8.27 17.11
CA THR A 25 -5.52 -8.59 18.13
C THR A 25 -6.05 -10.01 18.04
N VAL A 26 -5.85 -10.67 16.90
CA VAL A 26 -6.24 -12.07 16.69
C VAL A 26 -5.06 -13.04 16.80
N TRP A 27 -3.86 -12.53 17.05
CA TRP A 27 -2.66 -13.35 17.16
C TRP A 27 -2.63 -14.16 18.46
N THR A 28 -2.25 -15.41 18.33
CA THR A 28 -1.93 -16.29 19.46
C THR A 28 -0.43 -16.27 19.73
N PRO A 29 0.05 -16.76 20.90
CA PRO A 29 1.47 -16.88 21.18
C PRO A 29 2.27 -17.67 20.11
N ILE A 30 1.62 -18.62 19.43
CA ILE A 30 2.24 -19.38 18.32
C ILE A 30 2.49 -18.47 17.12
N ASN A 31 1.59 -17.53 16.82
CA ASN A 31 1.77 -16.57 15.74
C ASN A 31 2.94 -15.64 16.02
N PHE A 32 3.02 -15.10 17.23
CA PHE A 32 4.16 -14.27 17.66
C PHE A 32 5.48 -15.02 17.54
N LYS A 33 5.54 -16.28 18.02
CA LYS A 33 6.75 -17.10 17.93
C LYS A 33 7.18 -17.36 16.49
N LYS A 34 6.24 -17.77 15.62
CA LYS A 34 6.55 -18.03 14.21
C LYS A 34 7.08 -16.77 13.53
N HIS A 35 6.44 -15.63 13.80
CA HIS A 35 6.88 -14.35 13.23
C HIS A 35 8.26 -13.93 13.74
N SER A 36 8.54 -14.07 15.04
CA SER A 36 9.89 -13.78 15.57
C SER A 36 10.97 -14.68 14.95
N GLU A 37 10.66 -15.97 14.71
CA GLU A 37 11.60 -16.91 14.08
C GLU A 37 11.90 -16.53 12.62
N THR A 38 10.92 -16.05 11.88
CA THR A 38 11.11 -15.61 10.49
C THR A 38 12.09 -14.45 10.36
N HIS A 39 12.13 -13.57 11.37
CA HIS A 39 12.93 -12.35 11.35
C HIS A 39 14.06 -12.39 12.39
N GLU A 40 14.45 -13.58 12.87
CA GLU A 40 15.48 -13.74 13.92
C GLU A 40 16.84 -13.16 13.52
N ALA A 41 17.15 -13.15 12.22
CA ALA A 41 18.40 -12.61 11.69
C ALA A 41 18.37 -11.09 11.42
N MET A 42 17.24 -10.42 11.67
CA MET A 42 17.10 -8.99 11.44
C MET A 42 17.62 -8.21 12.65
N GLU A 43 18.48 -7.23 12.39
CA GLU A 43 18.93 -6.27 13.38
C GLU A 43 18.04 -5.02 13.34
N PHE A 44 17.66 -4.50 14.50
CA PHE A 44 16.80 -3.32 14.61
C PHE A 44 17.59 -2.18 15.23
N TRP A 45 17.85 -1.14 14.45
CA TRP A 45 18.64 0.02 14.87
C TRP A 45 17.74 1.26 14.93
N SER A 46 17.59 1.82 16.13
CA SER A 46 17.00 3.15 16.32
C SER A 46 17.99 4.25 15.92
N SER A 47 17.59 5.51 16.06
CA SER A 47 18.52 6.64 15.93
C SER A 47 19.61 6.70 17.01
N GLU A 48 19.41 6.02 18.15
CA GLU A 48 20.31 6.05 19.32
C GLU A 48 21.15 4.76 19.46
N ASP A 49 20.48 3.61 19.52
CA ASP A 49 21.09 2.30 19.76
C ASP A 49 20.35 1.12 19.11
N GLU A 50 21.04 -0.02 19.05
CA GLU A 50 20.45 -1.31 18.69
C GLU A 50 19.34 -1.69 19.69
N GLN A 51 18.23 -2.19 19.16
CA GLN A 51 17.04 -2.50 19.92
C GLN A 51 16.94 -4.01 20.18
N ASP A 52 16.46 -4.36 21.38
CA ASP A 52 16.12 -5.74 21.69
C ASP A 52 14.91 -6.16 20.83
N PRO A 53 14.98 -7.25 20.04
CA PRO A 53 13.86 -7.69 19.21
C PRO A 53 12.56 -7.96 19.98
N SER A 54 12.61 -8.19 21.29
CA SER A 54 11.42 -8.34 22.14
C SER A 54 10.65 -7.03 22.39
N ASP A 55 11.29 -5.89 22.18
CA ASP A 55 10.71 -4.55 22.26
C ASP A 55 10.35 -3.98 20.87
N VAL A 56 10.32 -4.84 19.84
CA VAL A 56 9.99 -4.47 18.46
C VAL A 56 8.70 -5.13 18.02
N ILE A 57 7.82 -4.36 17.38
CA ILE A 57 6.52 -4.84 16.91
C ILE A 57 6.40 -4.63 15.40
N CYS A 58 6.33 -5.72 14.64
CA CYS A 58 5.87 -5.66 13.25
C CYS A 58 4.36 -5.40 13.22
N PHE A 59 3.94 -4.34 12.54
CA PHE A 59 2.51 -4.05 12.34
C PHE A 59 2.09 -4.07 10.87
N ALA A 60 3.05 -4.13 9.94
CA ALA A 60 2.79 -4.38 8.53
C ALA A 60 3.88 -5.28 7.92
N GLU A 61 3.48 -6.26 7.12
CA GLU A 61 4.39 -7.18 6.44
C GLU A 61 4.53 -6.80 4.96
N GLY A 62 5.77 -6.65 4.51
CA GLY A 62 6.12 -6.43 3.11
C GLY A 62 6.11 -7.75 2.34
N TYR A 63 5.66 -7.75 1.08
CA TYR A 63 5.73 -8.93 0.24
C TYR A 63 6.22 -8.67 -1.18
N GLY A 64 6.94 -9.65 -1.72
CA GLY A 64 7.65 -9.54 -2.99
C GLY A 64 8.72 -8.44 -2.95
N SER A 65 9.48 -8.29 -4.03
CA SER A 65 10.53 -7.28 -4.09
C SER A 65 9.96 -5.87 -3.88
N TYR A 66 10.66 -5.09 -3.04
CA TYR A 66 10.32 -3.72 -2.63
C TYR A 66 9.06 -3.56 -1.77
N GLY A 67 8.39 -4.64 -1.37
CA GLY A 67 7.28 -4.56 -0.40
C GLY A 67 7.74 -3.96 0.92
N ARG A 68 6.84 -3.22 1.60
CA ARG A 68 7.20 -2.50 2.83
C ARG A 68 6.80 -3.26 4.09
N GLY A 69 7.79 -3.75 4.82
CA GLY A 69 7.65 -4.16 6.22
C GLY A 69 7.73 -2.93 7.11
N LEU A 70 6.81 -2.80 8.07
CA LEU A 70 6.79 -1.67 9.01
C LEU A 70 6.88 -2.19 10.44
N TRP A 71 7.91 -1.70 11.12
CA TRP A 71 8.33 -2.16 12.44
C TRP A 71 8.36 -0.99 13.41
N LEU A 72 7.66 -1.11 14.54
CA LEU A 72 7.67 -0.14 15.63
C LEU A 72 8.74 -0.52 16.65
N LEU A 73 9.71 0.37 16.87
CA LEU A 73 10.66 0.31 17.97
C LEU A 73 10.00 0.94 19.21
N VAL A 74 9.57 0.11 20.16
CA VAL A 74 8.69 0.57 21.26
C VAL A 74 9.40 1.51 22.22
N LYS A 75 10.68 1.24 22.52
CA LYS A 75 11.48 1.99 23.50
C LYS A 75 11.65 3.45 23.10
N ASP A 76 12.02 3.68 21.84
CA ASP A 76 12.36 5.02 21.34
C ASP A 76 11.22 5.68 20.54
N CYS A 77 10.10 4.98 20.37
CA CYS A 77 8.92 5.46 19.63
C CYS A 77 9.24 5.82 18.17
N GLU A 78 9.96 4.93 17.50
CA GLU A 78 10.38 5.09 16.10
C GLU A 78 9.83 3.97 15.21
N ILE A 79 9.73 4.23 13.91
CA ILE A 79 9.35 3.26 12.90
C ILE A 79 10.54 3.01 11.98
N ILE A 80 10.83 1.74 11.74
CA ILE A 80 11.71 1.26 10.68
C ILE A 80 10.85 0.74 9.53
N GLU A 81 11.27 1.10 8.31
CA GLU A 81 10.72 0.56 7.08
C GLU A 81 11.73 -0.42 6.46
N GLU A 82 11.32 -1.68 6.32
CA GLU A 82 12.06 -2.70 5.59
C GLU A 82 11.55 -2.76 4.15
N LEU A 83 12.43 -2.60 3.18
CA LEU A 83 12.16 -2.89 1.77
C LEU A 83 12.58 -4.33 1.50
N SER A 84 11.59 -5.22 1.38
CA SER A 84 11.82 -6.65 1.16
C SER A 84 12.79 -6.90 0.00
N GLU A 85 13.82 -7.71 0.27
CA GLU A 85 14.92 -8.09 -0.65
C GLU A 85 15.88 -6.95 -1.06
N VAL A 86 15.80 -5.77 -0.43
CA VAL A 86 16.54 -4.59 -0.88
C VAL A 86 17.31 -3.94 0.26
N ASP A 87 16.63 -3.37 1.25
CA ASP A 87 17.28 -2.53 2.27
C ASP A 87 16.40 -2.35 3.51
N VAL A 88 16.99 -1.90 4.60
CA VAL A 88 16.29 -1.43 5.80
C VAL A 88 16.55 0.07 5.93
N LEU A 89 15.50 0.89 5.88
CA LEU A 89 15.63 2.34 5.98
C LEU A 89 15.91 2.77 7.42
N SER A 90 16.48 3.96 7.56
CA SER A 90 16.71 4.58 8.85
C SER A 90 15.41 4.73 9.65
N ALA A 91 15.49 4.49 10.95
CA ALA A 91 14.40 4.73 11.88
C ALA A 91 13.99 6.20 11.87
N VAL A 92 12.69 6.44 11.99
CA VAL A 92 12.11 7.79 12.08
C VAL A 92 11.09 7.86 13.21
N PRO A 93 10.90 9.01 13.88
CA PRO A 93 9.87 9.16 14.90
C PRO A 93 8.48 8.79 14.37
N VAL A 94 7.68 8.11 15.21
CA VAL A 94 6.33 7.63 14.84
C VAL A 94 5.45 8.76 14.29
N GLU A 95 5.49 9.94 14.89
CA GLU A 95 4.70 11.10 14.45
C GLU A 95 5.11 11.58 13.07
N GLU A 96 6.42 11.60 12.79
CA GLU A 96 6.96 12.00 11.49
C GLU A 96 6.58 11.00 10.40
N PHE A 97 6.72 9.70 10.69
CA PHE A 97 6.32 8.64 9.77
C PHE A 97 4.85 8.77 9.37
N PHE A 98 3.94 8.83 10.35
CA PHE A 98 2.50 8.90 10.04
C PHE A 98 2.09 10.24 9.44
N ALA A 99 2.75 11.34 9.78
CA ALA A 99 2.52 12.64 9.13
C ALA A 99 2.92 12.57 7.64
N ASN A 100 4.09 11.99 7.33
CA ASN A 100 4.54 11.79 5.96
C ASN A 100 3.60 10.85 5.19
N LEU A 101 3.27 9.68 5.76
CA LEU A 101 2.38 8.70 5.15
C LEU A 101 1.02 9.32 4.84
N LYS A 102 0.44 10.05 5.79
CA LYS A 102 -0.80 10.80 5.59
C LYS A 102 -0.68 11.80 4.44
N GLY A 103 0.40 12.59 4.40
CA GLY A 103 0.66 13.55 3.34
C GLY A 103 0.79 12.89 1.96
N GLN A 104 1.48 11.75 1.87
CA GLN A 104 1.62 10.98 0.63
C GLN A 104 0.25 10.48 0.12
N TYR A 105 -0.62 10.00 1.01
CA TYR A 105 -1.99 9.65 0.65
C TYR A 105 -2.81 10.88 0.23
N GLU A 106 -2.83 11.97 1.00
CA GLU A 106 -3.61 13.19 0.69
C GLU A 106 -3.25 13.78 -0.68
N THR A 107 -1.97 13.70 -1.04
CA THR A 107 -1.42 14.13 -2.33
C THR A 107 -1.48 13.07 -3.43
N LEU A 108 -1.96 11.86 -3.13
CA LEU A 108 -1.97 10.70 -4.03
C LEU A 108 -0.59 10.34 -4.59
N LYS A 109 0.50 10.63 -3.85
CA LYS A 109 1.81 9.98 -4.06
C LYS A 109 1.73 8.49 -3.71
N LEU A 110 0.89 8.13 -2.74
CA LEU A 110 0.40 6.77 -2.56
C LEU A 110 -1.06 6.73 -2.98
N ILE A 111 -1.37 5.91 -3.97
CA ILE A 111 -2.74 5.74 -4.45
C ILE A 111 -3.27 4.42 -3.89
N PRO A 112 -4.23 4.45 -2.94
CA PRO A 112 -4.81 3.23 -2.43
C PRO A 112 -5.65 2.57 -3.52
N GLY A 113 -5.90 1.28 -3.42
CA GLY A 113 -6.79 0.57 -4.32
C GLY A 113 -7.55 -0.50 -3.58
N GLU A 114 -8.89 -0.48 -3.66
CA GLU A 114 -9.70 -1.50 -3.02
C GLU A 114 -9.42 -2.87 -3.66
N ARG A 115 -8.86 -3.80 -2.89
CA ARG A 115 -8.38 -5.12 -3.37
C ARG A 115 -7.31 -5.01 -4.47
N ARG A 116 -6.56 -3.91 -4.53
CA ARG A 116 -5.47 -3.69 -5.49
C ARG A 116 -4.19 -3.30 -4.76
N ILE A 117 -3.04 -3.52 -5.39
CA ILE A 117 -1.74 -3.13 -4.81
C ILE A 117 -1.65 -1.60 -4.77
N THR A 118 -1.30 -1.00 -3.64
CA THR A 118 -1.11 0.46 -3.55
C THR A 118 -0.09 0.92 -4.61
N ILE A 119 -0.36 1.99 -5.34
CA ILE A 119 0.59 2.52 -6.34
C ILE A 119 1.49 3.56 -5.66
N GLU A 120 2.80 3.44 -5.84
CA GLU A 120 3.77 4.51 -5.58
C GLU A 120 3.87 5.39 -6.83
N ALA A 121 3.42 6.63 -6.71
CA ALA A 121 3.32 7.59 -7.81
C ALA A 121 4.10 8.89 -7.52
N GLU A 122 5.07 8.85 -6.60
CA GLU A 122 5.89 10.01 -6.24
C GLU A 122 6.63 10.60 -7.46
N ASN A 123 7.10 9.74 -8.36
CA ASN A 123 7.84 10.15 -9.55
C ASN A 123 6.95 10.54 -10.74
N VAL A 124 5.61 10.54 -10.58
CA VAL A 124 4.66 10.92 -11.62
C VAL A 124 4.11 12.31 -11.31
N PRO A 125 4.45 13.37 -12.06
CA PRO A 125 3.97 14.72 -11.81
C PRO A 125 2.44 14.84 -11.96
N GLU A 126 1.75 15.46 -11.01
CA GLU A 126 0.28 15.63 -11.09
C GLU A 126 -0.11 16.57 -12.25
N ARG A 127 -1.00 16.10 -13.12
CA ARG A 127 -1.54 16.86 -14.27
C ARG A 127 -2.77 17.64 -13.81
N LYS A 128 -2.86 18.92 -14.20
CA LYS A 128 -4.00 19.79 -13.86
C LYS A 128 -5.16 19.73 -14.86
N GLU A 129 -4.84 19.35 -16.10
CA GLU A 129 -5.82 19.26 -17.17
C GLU A 129 -6.61 17.96 -17.04
N GLY A 130 -7.91 18.02 -17.33
CA GLY A 130 -8.77 16.84 -17.36
C GLY A 130 -8.34 15.89 -18.47
N ILE A 131 -8.20 14.62 -18.12
CA ILE A 131 -7.93 13.49 -19.00
C ILE A 131 -9.28 12.85 -19.33
N THR A 132 -9.55 12.63 -20.61
CA THR A 132 -10.75 11.90 -21.02
C THR A 132 -10.50 10.39 -21.05
N GLU A 133 -11.56 9.61 -20.92
CA GLU A 133 -11.45 8.15 -21.03
C GLU A 133 -10.92 7.71 -22.41
N ASP A 134 -11.33 8.39 -23.49
CA ASP A 134 -10.82 8.14 -24.84
C ASP A 134 -9.32 8.43 -24.96
N GLU A 135 -8.84 9.51 -24.32
CA GLU A 135 -7.42 9.88 -24.33
C GLU A 135 -6.57 8.79 -23.66
N VAL A 136 -6.93 8.38 -22.44
CA VAL A 136 -6.18 7.34 -21.70
C VAL A 136 -6.26 5.97 -22.39
N ASN A 137 -7.39 5.63 -23.01
CA ASN A 137 -7.57 4.36 -23.71
C ASN A 137 -6.92 4.32 -25.10
N SER A 138 -6.62 5.47 -25.70
CA SER A 138 -5.94 5.55 -27.00
C SER A 138 -4.45 5.21 -26.96
N GLN A 139 -3.88 5.04 -25.76
CA GLN A 139 -2.49 4.63 -25.57
C GLN A 139 -2.21 3.24 -26.17
N THR A 140 -1.00 3.05 -26.69
CA THR A 140 -0.56 1.76 -27.26
C THR A 140 0.31 0.95 -26.32
N GLN A 141 0.87 1.59 -25.29
CA GLN A 141 1.67 0.96 -24.25
C GLN A 141 0.82 0.04 -23.37
N GLU A 142 1.45 -0.80 -22.57
CA GLU A 142 0.76 -1.55 -21.51
C GLU A 142 0.26 -0.61 -20.40
N TRP A 143 -0.62 -1.12 -19.54
CA TRP A 143 -1.11 -0.39 -18.37
C TRP A 143 0.02 -0.04 -17.41
N GLY A 144 -0.09 1.13 -16.78
CA GLY A 144 0.86 1.62 -15.77
C GLY A 144 1.71 2.78 -16.28
N THR A 145 1.31 3.44 -17.36
CA THR A 145 1.95 4.68 -17.80
C THR A 145 1.62 5.82 -16.83
N ASP A 146 2.38 6.90 -16.93
CA ASP A 146 2.07 8.14 -16.22
C ASP A 146 0.62 8.60 -16.46
N LEU A 147 0.11 8.46 -17.69
CA LEU A 147 -1.26 8.88 -18.03
C LEU A 147 -2.32 8.00 -17.32
N ASP A 148 -2.07 6.70 -17.16
CA ASP A 148 -2.96 5.82 -16.39
C ASP A 148 -3.02 6.22 -14.92
N ILE A 149 -1.84 6.47 -14.35
CA ILE A 149 -1.70 6.87 -12.95
C ILE A 149 -2.39 8.21 -12.73
N GLN A 150 -2.23 9.16 -13.66
CA GLN A 150 -2.95 10.44 -13.61
C GLN A 150 -4.46 10.27 -13.74
N TYR A 151 -4.93 9.38 -14.62
CA TYR A 151 -6.36 9.14 -14.78
C TYR A 151 -6.98 8.53 -13.51
N VAL A 152 -6.28 7.60 -12.86
CA VAL A 152 -6.68 7.10 -11.53
C VAL A 152 -6.75 8.25 -10.52
N ARG A 153 -5.71 9.10 -10.44
CA ARG A 153 -5.73 10.26 -9.54
C ARG A 153 -6.93 11.16 -9.80
N GLN A 154 -7.22 11.45 -11.06
CA GLN A 154 -8.38 12.25 -11.45
C GLN A 154 -9.68 11.62 -10.95
N ILE A 155 -9.89 10.31 -11.16
CA ILE A 155 -11.07 9.61 -10.62
C ILE A 155 -11.18 9.80 -9.10
N TYR A 156 -10.07 9.65 -8.37
CA TYR A 156 -10.06 9.88 -6.92
C TYR A 156 -10.45 11.32 -6.55
N ARG A 157 -9.89 12.32 -7.24
CA ARG A 157 -10.19 13.74 -7.03
C ARG A 157 -11.65 14.06 -7.34
N ASP A 158 -12.18 13.57 -8.45
CA ASP A 158 -13.57 13.75 -8.89
C ASP A 158 -14.56 13.15 -7.88
N HIS A 159 -14.15 12.11 -7.17
CA HIS A 159 -14.91 11.48 -6.09
C HIS A 159 -14.58 12.03 -4.70
N GLY A 160 -13.94 13.20 -4.62
CA GLY A 160 -13.83 14.00 -3.38
C GLY A 160 -12.55 13.78 -2.57
N TRP A 161 -11.51 13.16 -3.13
CA TRP A 161 -10.25 12.97 -2.41
C TRP A 161 -9.52 14.28 -2.09
N PRO A 162 -9.00 14.49 -0.85
CA PRO A 162 -9.02 13.55 0.29
C PRO A 162 -10.19 13.77 1.27
N HIS A 163 -10.86 14.92 1.25
CA HIS A 163 -11.69 15.37 2.38
C HIS A 163 -13.14 14.88 2.35
N SER A 164 -13.71 14.64 1.17
CA SER A 164 -15.10 14.22 0.96
C SER A 164 -15.17 12.96 0.11
N PHE A 165 -14.17 12.08 0.29
CA PHE A 165 -13.94 10.95 -0.59
C PHE A 165 -15.02 9.87 -0.46
N ASN A 166 -15.55 9.42 -1.58
CA ASN A 166 -16.44 8.27 -1.65
C ASN A 166 -15.73 7.07 -2.30
N LEU A 167 -15.17 6.21 -1.44
CA LEU A 167 -14.44 5.00 -1.82
C LEU A 167 -15.25 4.09 -2.73
N GLU A 168 -16.50 3.78 -2.39
CA GLU A 168 -17.32 2.82 -3.16
C GLU A 168 -17.52 3.31 -4.60
N THR A 169 -17.86 4.58 -4.77
CA THR A 169 -18.07 5.15 -6.12
C THR A 169 -16.78 5.24 -6.91
N ALA A 170 -15.66 5.61 -6.27
CA ALA A 170 -14.36 5.70 -6.93
C ALA A 170 -13.84 4.31 -7.34
N SER A 171 -13.90 3.33 -6.44
CA SER A 171 -13.55 1.93 -6.73
C SER A 171 -14.38 1.38 -7.89
N ARG A 172 -15.69 1.65 -7.91
CA ARG A 172 -16.56 1.22 -9.02
C ARG A 172 -16.21 1.90 -10.34
N ALA A 173 -15.87 3.19 -10.33
CA ALA A 173 -15.42 3.90 -11.53
C ALA A 173 -14.11 3.29 -12.08
N ILE A 174 -13.17 2.96 -11.20
CA ILE A 174 -11.91 2.30 -11.56
C ILE A 174 -12.16 0.89 -12.10
N ASP A 175 -12.98 0.08 -11.43
CA ASP A 175 -13.29 -1.28 -11.86
C ASP A 175 -14.01 -1.28 -13.21
N ASN A 176 -14.95 -0.36 -13.45
CA ASN A 176 -15.62 -0.22 -14.75
C ASN A 176 -14.65 0.15 -15.88
N TRP A 177 -13.67 1.01 -15.60
CA TRP A 177 -12.65 1.41 -16.58
C TRP A 177 -11.64 0.30 -16.86
N LEU A 178 -11.15 -0.39 -15.82
CA LEU A 178 -10.10 -1.41 -15.95
C LEU A 178 -10.62 -2.78 -16.37
N GLU A 179 -11.87 -3.11 -16.01
CA GLU A 179 -12.50 -4.41 -16.25
C GLU A 179 -13.88 -4.22 -16.92
N PRO A 180 -13.96 -3.54 -18.09
CA PRO A 180 -15.22 -3.32 -18.77
C PRO A 180 -15.87 -4.65 -19.15
N SER A 181 -17.19 -4.73 -18.98
CA SER A 181 -17.98 -5.95 -19.21
C SER A 181 -17.74 -6.50 -20.62
N GLY A 182 -17.02 -7.63 -20.73
CA GLY A 182 -16.67 -8.28 -22.00
C GLY A 182 -15.18 -8.54 -22.23
N ALA A 183 -14.29 -7.97 -21.40
CA ALA A 183 -12.86 -8.33 -21.41
C ALA A 183 -12.64 -9.70 -20.74
N ALA A 184 -11.74 -10.53 -21.29
CA ALA A 184 -11.36 -11.78 -20.67
C ALA A 184 -10.75 -11.52 -19.28
N VAL A 185 -11.11 -12.34 -18.29
CA VAL A 185 -10.60 -12.24 -16.91
C VAL A 185 -9.07 -12.17 -16.93
N GLY A 186 -8.52 -11.05 -16.44
CA GLY A 186 -7.07 -10.85 -16.28
C GLY A 186 -6.38 -10.00 -17.36
N GLY A 187 -7.04 -9.66 -18.47
CA GLY A 187 -6.52 -8.72 -19.46
C GLY A 187 -7.26 -7.39 -19.36
N GLY A 188 -6.66 -6.39 -18.71
CA GLY A 188 -7.20 -5.02 -18.74
C GLY A 188 -7.31 -4.47 -20.18
N PRO A 189 -7.76 -3.22 -20.36
CA PRO A 189 -7.98 -2.63 -21.69
C PRO A 189 -6.76 -2.72 -22.64
N ARG A 190 -5.54 -2.89 -22.08
CA ARG A 190 -4.28 -3.00 -22.83
C ARG A 190 -3.39 -4.18 -22.38
N GLY A 191 -3.98 -5.32 -22.03
CA GLY A 191 -3.27 -6.59 -21.76
C GLY A 191 -2.83 -6.82 -20.31
N TYR A 192 -2.54 -5.75 -19.56
CA TYR A 192 -2.39 -5.76 -18.09
C TYR A 192 -3.39 -4.78 -17.46
N SER A 193 -3.67 -4.96 -16.17
CA SER A 193 -4.50 -4.05 -15.36
C SER A 193 -3.82 -3.80 -14.02
N TRP A 194 -4.29 -2.79 -13.29
CA TRP A 194 -3.84 -2.52 -11.93
C TRP A 194 -3.86 -3.80 -11.07
N PRO A 195 -2.70 -4.33 -10.64
CA PRO A 195 -2.62 -5.62 -9.97
C PRO A 195 -3.54 -5.71 -8.75
N ARG A 196 -4.25 -6.84 -8.64
CA ARG A 196 -5.06 -7.17 -7.47
C ARG A 196 -4.15 -7.52 -6.29
N SER A 197 -4.61 -7.21 -5.08
CA SER A 197 -4.00 -7.72 -3.85
C SER A 197 -4.36 -9.21 -3.70
N PRO A 198 -3.46 -10.09 -3.26
CA PRO A 198 -3.78 -11.51 -3.08
C PRO A 198 -4.84 -11.74 -1.99
N ASP A 199 -5.82 -12.60 -2.26
CA ASP A 199 -6.97 -12.86 -1.37
C ASP A 199 -6.60 -13.72 -0.14
N ASP A 200 -5.71 -14.71 -0.28
CA ASP A 200 -5.31 -15.66 0.77
C ASP A 200 -3.79 -15.67 0.97
N TRP A 201 -3.34 -15.58 2.23
CA TRP A 201 -1.91 -15.62 2.60
C TRP A 201 -1.57 -16.79 3.54
N VAL A 202 -2.24 -17.93 3.39
CA VAL A 202 -1.81 -19.15 4.08
C VAL A 202 -0.67 -19.78 3.26
N GLY A 203 0.58 -19.38 3.54
CA GLY A 203 1.75 -20.18 3.16
C GLY A 203 2.79 -19.54 2.23
N MET A 204 3.21 -18.30 2.48
CA MET A 204 4.50 -17.81 1.97
C MET A 204 5.47 -17.49 3.12
N LEU A 205 5.67 -18.49 3.97
CA LEU A 205 6.85 -18.68 4.83
C LEU A 205 7.28 -20.13 4.71
#